data_AF-A0A5S4ELZ1-F1
#
_entry.id   AF-A0A5S4ELZ1-F1
#
_cell.length_a   1.000
_cell.length_b   1.000
_cell.length_c   1.000
_cell.angle_alpha   90.00
_cell.angle_beta   90.00
_cell.angle_gamma   90.00
#
_symmetry.space_group_name_H-M   'P 1'
#
loop_
_entity.id
_entity.type
_entity.pdbx_description
1 polymer ?
#
loop_
_entity_poly.entity_id
_entity_poly.type
_entity_poly.pdbx_seq_one_letter_code
_entity_poly.pdbx_strand_id
1 'polypeptide(L)'
;MLVGNNGMTLYVFDKDSAGKSACNGPCATNWPPLMAAEGDQASGHWSIITRDDGSKQWAYKSKPLYFWAKDQKPGDKTGDGLNGVWHLAQ
;
A
#
# COMPACT_ATOMS: atom_id res chain seq x y z
N MET A 1 -12.92 1.80 -2.99
CA MET A 1 -11.64 2.42 -3.42
C MET A 1 -11.12 3.24 -2.26
N LEU A 2 -9.94 2.91 -1.76
CA LEU A 2 -9.29 3.65 -0.68
C LEU A 2 -8.36 4.72 -1.23
N VAL A 3 -8.21 5.79 -0.46
CA VAL A 3 -7.27 6.87 -0.72
C VAL A 3 -6.47 7.14 0.55
N GLY A 4 -5.21 7.55 0.39
CA GLY A 4 -4.39 7.99 1.51
C GLY A 4 -4.80 9.39 1.99
N ASN A 5 -4.20 9.84 3.11
CA ASN A 5 -4.48 11.16 3.69
C ASN A 5 -4.16 12.33 2.74
N ASN A 6 -3.29 12.10 1.74
CA ASN A 6 -2.96 13.03 0.67
C ASN A 6 -3.95 13.00 -0.52
N GLY A 7 -5.04 12.23 -0.43
CA GLY A 7 -6.03 12.06 -1.50
C GLY A 7 -5.59 11.16 -2.65
N MET A 8 -4.37 10.60 -2.59
CA MET A 8 -3.85 9.71 -3.64
C MET A 8 -4.45 8.31 -3.52
N THR A 9 -4.65 7.67 -4.67
CA THR A 9 -5.19 6.31 -4.76
C THR A 9 -4.26 5.31 -4.10
N LEU A 10 -4.84 4.36 -3.37
CA LEU A 10 -4.11 3.25 -2.76
C LEU A 10 -4.34 1.95 -3.53
N TYR A 11 -3.29 1.11 -3.54
CA TYR A 11 -3.23 -0.15 -4.26
C TYR A 11 -2.83 -1.30 -3.34
N VAL A 12 -3.16 -2.51 -3.77
CA VAL A 12 -2.75 -3.78 -3.18
C VAL A 12 -2.01 -4.62 -4.23
N PHE A 13 -1.13 -5.48 -3.75
CA PHE A 13 -0.30 -6.34 -4.60
C PHE A 13 -0.66 -7.81 -4.42
N ASP A 14 -0.94 -8.51 -5.52
CA ASP A 14 -1.37 -9.91 -5.46
C ASP A 14 -0.28 -10.88 -4.96
N LYS A 15 0.99 -10.48 -5.07
CA LYS A 15 2.10 -11.29 -4.55
C LYS A 15 2.35 -11.10 -3.06
N ASP A 16 1.65 -10.17 -2.42
CA ASP A 16 1.69 -10.07 -0.97
C ASP A 16 0.98 -11.25 -0.32
N SER A 17 1.48 -11.61 0.86
CA SER A 17 0.80 -12.56 1.74
C SER A 17 0.07 -11.79 2.83
N ALA A 18 -0.88 -12.45 3.51
CA ALA A 18 -1.67 -11.81 4.55
C ALA A 18 -0.75 -11.20 5.63
N GLY A 19 -0.79 -9.87 5.76
CA GLY A 19 0.04 -9.15 6.71
C GLY A 19 1.53 -9.04 6.38
N LYS A 20 1.97 -9.38 5.16
CA LYS A 20 3.38 -9.28 4.75
C LYS A 20 3.55 -8.85 3.30
N SER A 21 4.32 -7.77 3.13
CA SER A 21 4.73 -7.20 1.84
C SER A 21 5.79 -8.07 1.15
N ALA A 22 5.53 -8.47 -0.09
CA ALA A 22 6.53 -8.98 -1.04
C ALA A 22 7.21 -7.85 -1.84
N CYS A 23 6.64 -6.65 -1.85
CA CYS A 23 7.22 -5.48 -2.50
C CYS A 23 8.21 -4.74 -1.58
N ASN A 24 9.49 -5.10 -1.65
CA ASN A 24 10.59 -4.50 -0.87
C ASN A 24 11.70 -3.93 -1.78
N GLY A 25 12.59 -3.12 -1.21
CA GLY A 25 13.74 -2.54 -1.93
C GLY A 25 13.31 -1.77 -3.19
N PRO A 26 13.85 -2.08 -4.39
CA PRO A 26 13.52 -1.36 -5.63
C PRO A 26 12.03 -1.39 -6.02
N CYS A 27 11.28 -2.41 -5.59
CA CYS A 27 9.83 -2.43 -5.80
C CYS A 27 9.16 -1.25 -5.08
N ALA A 28 9.58 -0.99 -3.84
CA ALA A 28 9.04 0.08 -2.99
C ALA A 28 9.38 1.50 -3.51
N THR A 29 10.36 1.64 -4.41
CA THR A 29 10.62 2.92 -5.08
C THR A 29 9.51 3.26 -6.08
N ASN A 30 9.01 2.27 -6.81
CA ASN A 30 7.93 2.46 -7.79
C ASN A 30 6.54 2.37 -7.12
N TRP A 31 6.44 1.54 -6.08
CA TRP A 31 5.24 1.36 -5.28
C TRP A 31 5.51 1.75 -3.82
N PRO A 32 5.55 3.05 -3.50
CA PRO A 32 5.83 3.50 -2.15
C PRO A 32 4.80 2.95 -1.15
N PRO A 33 5.20 2.32 -0.04
CA PRO A 33 4.27 1.85 0.97
C PRO A 33 3.56 3.03 1.64
N LEU A 34 2.29 2.84 2.01
CA LEU A 34 1.60 3.72 2.94
C LEU A 34 2.17 3.48 4.35
N MET A 35 3.14 4.29 4.74
CA MET A 35 3.82 4.14 6.03
C MET A 35 2.88 4.44 7.19
N ALA A 36 3.00 3.65 8.26
CA ALA A 36 2.38 3.94 9.54
C ALA A 36 3.37 4.69 10.43
N ALA A 37 2.90 5.76 11.07
CA ALA A 37 3.69 6.53 12.00
C ALA A 37 3.85 5.82 13.35
N GLU A 38 4.80 6.27 14.14
CA GLU A 38 4.89 5.82 15.53
C GLU A 38 3.67 6.30 16.32
N GLY A 39 3.06 5.39 17.10
CA GLY A 39 1.84 5.67 17.84
C GLY A 39 0.54 5.46 17.07
N ASP A 40 0.59 5.22 15.75
CA ASP A 40 -0.58 4.84 14.98
C ASP A 40 -1.23 3.57 15.54
N GLN A 41 -2.56 3.60 15.67
CA GLN A 41 -3.35 2.48 16.19
C GLN A 41 -4.34 2.01 15.13
N ALA A 42 -4.23 0.72 14.79
CA ALA A 42 -5.14 0.09 13.85
C ALA A 42 -6.50 -0.20 14.51
N SER A 43 -7.58 -0.06 13.72
CA SER A 43 -8.94 -0.40 14.16
C SER A 43 -9.80 -0.93 13.01
N GLY A 44 -10.83 -1.70 13.33
CA GLY A 44 -11.71 -2.33 12.34
C GLY A 44 -10.95 -3.24 11.38
N HIS A 45 -11.04 -2.97 10.07
CA HIS A 45 -10.33 -3.73 9.03
C HIS A 45 -8.90 -3.25 8.77
N TRP A 46 -8.45 -2.19 9.44
CA TRP A 46 -7.08 -1.71 9.34
C TRP A 46 -6.16 -2.56 10.20
N SER A 47 -4.92 -2.70 9.77
CA SER A 47 -3.84 -3.37 10.49
C SER A 47 -2.52 -2.67 10.16
N ILE A 48 -1.54 -2.79 11.06
CA ILE A 48 -0.17 -2.33 10.81
C ILE A 48 0.72 -3.56 10.73
N ILE A 49 1.55 -3.61 9.68
CA ILE A 49 2.52 -4.68 9.48
C ILE A 49 3.93 -4.13 9.65
N THR A 50 4.85 -5.01 10.04
CA THR A 50 6.29 -4.72 10.04
C THR A 50 6.88 -5.27 8.75
N ARG A 51 7.57 -4.41 8.00
CA ARG A 51 8.28 -4.75 6.76
C ARG A 51 9.62 -5.39 7.07
N ASP A 52 10.25 -6.00 6.06
CA ASP A 52 11.54 -6.69 6.22
C ASP A 52 12.69 -5.75 6.64
N ASP A 53 12.56 -4.45 6.35
CA ASP A 53 13.50 -3.40 6.76
C ASP A 53 13.21 -2.83 8.18
N GLY A 54 12.22 -3.39 8.89
CA GLY A 54 11.81 -2.97 10.22
C GLY A 54 10.82 -1.79 10.25
N SER A 55 10.55 -1.16 9.11
CA SER A 55 9.57 -0.07 9.03
C SER A 55 8.13 -0.56 9.11
N LYS A 56 7.20 0.33 9.46
CA LYS A 56 5.77 0.00 9.62
C LYS A 56 4.94 0.50 8.44
N GLN A 57 4.02 -0.34 7.98
CA GLN A 57 3.13 -0.05 6.86
C GLN A 57 1.68 -0.37 7.21
N TRP A 58 0.78 0.47 6.72
CA TRP A 58 -0.66 0.25 6.80
C TRP A 58 -1.10 -0.86 5.84
N ALA A 59 -1.99 -1.70 6.34
CA ALA A 59 -2.68 -2.72 5.59
C ALA A 59 -4.20 -2.64 5.85
N TYR A 60 -5.00 -3.00 4.87
CA TYR A 60 -6.45 -3.06 4.99
C TYR A 60 -6.96 -4.43 4.55
N LYS A 61 -7.82 -5.05 5.37
CA LYS A 61 -8.26 -6.45 5.19
C LYS A 61 -7.05 -7.38 4.94
N SER A 62 -6.00 -7.21 5.75
CA SER A 62 -4.73 -7.95 5.69
C SER A 62 -3.90 -7.78 4.41
N LYS A 63 -4.24 -6.84 3.52
CA LYS A 63 -3.45 -6.50 2.32
C LYS A 63 -2.64 -5.23 2.56
N PRO A 64 -1.29 -5.26 2.41
CA PRO A 64 -0.44 -4.08 2.49
C PRO A 64 -0.84 -3.03 1.45
N LEU A 65 -0.79 -1.75 1.84
CA LEU A 65 -1.24 -0.63 1.00
C LEU A 65 -0.07 0.14 0.44
N TYR A 66 -0.17 0.49 -0.84
CA TYR A 66 0.86 1.24 -1.57
C TYR A 66 0.27 2.41 -2.35
N PHE A 67 1.10 3.40 -2.58
CA PHE A 67 0.92 4.40 -3.63
C PHE A 67 1.59 3.95 -4.92
N TRP A 68 1.28 4.64 -6.01
CA TRP A 68 1.96 4.46 -7.29
C TRP A 68 2.79 5.69 -7.64
N ALA A 69 4.09 5.53 -7.88
CA ALA A 69 5.00 6.66 -8.09
C ALA A 69 4.73 7.48 -9.36
N LYS A 70 3.93 6.96 -10.32
CA LYS A 70 3.56 7.71 -11.52
C LYS A 70 2.19 8.38 -11.43
N ASP A 71 1.42 8.15 -10.39
CA ASP A 71 0.22 8.96 -10.13
C ASP A 71 0.67 10.35 -9.66
N GLN A 72 0.16 11.41 -10.30
CA GLN A 72 0.62 12.78 -10.07
C GLN A 72 -0.39 13.62 -9.30
N LYS A 73 -1.67 13.22 -9.29
CA LYS A 73 -2.73 13.95 -8.60
C LYS A 73 -3.80 13.02 -8.03
N PRO A 74 -4.58 13.49 -7.03
CA PRO A 74 -5.73 12.77 -6.52
C PRO A 74 -6.68 12.33 -7.64
N GLY A 75 -7.13 11.08 -7.56
CA GLY A 75 -8.01 10.47 -8.56
C GLY A 75 -7.29 9.80 -9.73
N ASP A 76 -5.98 9.99 -9.89
CA ASP A 76 -5.18 9.16 -10.81
C ASP A 76 -5.22 7.69 -10.36
N LYS A 77 -5.28 6.77 -11.33
CA LYS A 77 -5.38 5.32 -11.12
C LYS A 77 -4.47 4.55 -12.07
N THR A 78 -3.35 5.15 -12.47
CA THR A 78 -2.56 4.65 -13.61
C THR A 78 -1.76 3.38 -13.29
N GLY A 79 -1.72 2.97 -12.02
CA GLY A 79 -1.12 1.71 -11.58
C GLY A 79 -2.07 0.51 -11.63
N ASP A 80 -3.37 0.72 -11.81
CA ASP A 80 -4.35 -0.36 -11.79
C ASP A 80 -4.14 -1.33 -12.97
N GLY A 81 -4.17 -2.62 -12.70
CA GLY A 81 -3.91 -3.67 -13.68
C GLY A 81 -2.46 -3.79 -14.13
N LEU A 82 -1.51 -3.04 -13.56
CA LEU A 82 -0.11 -3.10 -13.96
C LEU A 82 0.46 -4.52 -13.75
N ASN A 83 1.00 -5.09 -14.82
CA ASN A 83 1.46 -6.49 -14.86
C ASN A 83 0.40 -7.53 -14.43
N GLY A 84 -0.89 -7.16 -14.39
CA GLY A 84 -2.00 -8.01 -13.94
C GLY A 84 -1.99 -8.35 -12.45
N VAL A 85 -1.20 -7.66 -11.63
CA VAL A 85 -0.97 -8.03 -10.21
C VAL A 85 -1.15 -6.87 -9.23
N TRP A 86 -1.39 -5.66 -9.74
CA TRP A 86 -1.65 -4.46 -8.94
C TRP A 86 -3.09 -4.03 -9.12
N HIS A 87 -3.78 -3.80 -8.02
CA HIS A 87 -5.21 -3.47 -8.04
C HIS A 87 -5.53 -2.35 -7.07
N LEU A 88 -6.59 -1.59 -7.36
CA LEU A 88 -7.14 -0.61 -6.43
C LEU A 88 -7.53 -1.25 -5.09
N ALA A 89 -7.14 -0.63 -3.98
CA ALA A 89 -7.51 -1.07 -2.64
C ALA A 89 -9.00 -0.80 -2.34
N GLN A 90 -9.70 -1.72 -1.66
CA GLN A 90 -11.15 -1.68 -1.40
C GLN A 90 -11.60 -2.31 -0.08
#